data_AF-A0A016WDC4-F1
#
_entry.id   AF-A0A016WDC4-F1
#
_cell.length_a   1.000
_cell.length_b   1.000
_cell.length_c   1.000
_cell.angle_alpha   90.00
_cell.angle_beta   90.00
_cell.angle_gamma   90.00
#
_symmetry.space_group_name_H-M   'P 1'
#
loop_
_entity.id
_entity.type
_entity.pdbx_description
1 polymer ?
#
loop_
_entity_poly.entity_id
_entity_poly.type
_entity_poly.pdbx_seq_one_letter_code
_entity_poly.pdbx_strand_id
1 'polypeptide(L)'
;MYRMKYSCAAESYAIEYVASCRVRTLPEYTHPGHKVNTYVLRDVSKSVRGAAYYATAVWWSQLSRFGMRSNMMFYASEYRRGRRNVLSWSKMAWWNNRHLGCSVRHCGSFYYIACMYSPGYGFENIFLCLHIL
;
A
#
# COMPACT_ATOMS: atom_id res chain seq x y z
N MET A 1 1.64 16.55 6.41
CA MET A 1 1.20 15.14 6.36
C MET A 1 0.11 14.95 7.40
N TYR A 2 -1.00 14.27 7.09
CA TYR A 2 -2.02 13.98 8.10
C TYR A 2 -1.67 12.69 8.86
N ARG A 3 -2.03 12.66 10.15
CA ARG A 3 -2.01 11.42 10.93
C ARG A 3 -3.18 10.56 10.48
N MET A 4 -2.88 9.42 9.85
CA MET A 4 -3.90 8.47 9.41
C MET A 4 -4.65 7.89 10.63
N LYS A 5 -5.98 7.78 10.51
CA LYS A 5 -6.85 7.08 11.46
C LYS A 5 -7.24 5.71 10.89
N TYR A 6 -7.39 4.72 11.74
CA TYR A 6 -7.89 3.43 11.30
C TYR A 6 -9.35 3.55 10.88
N SER A 7 -9.74 2.89 9.78
CA SER A 7 -11.10 2.91 9.24
C SER A 7 -11.59 1.50 8.96
N CYS A 8 -12.71 1.13 9.58
CA CYS A 8 -13.36 -0.17 9.36
C CYS A 8 -13.84 -0.33 7.91
N ALA A 9 -14.23 0.76 7.24
CA ALA A 9 -14.59 0.71 5.82
C ALA A 9 -13.37 0.40 4.93
N ALA A 10 -12.21 1.00 5.23
CA ALA A 10 -10.97 0.68 4.52
C ALA A 10 -10.55 -0.79 4.79
N GLU A 11 -10.76 -1.27 6.01
CA GLU A 11 -10.50 -2.66 6.39
C GLU A 11 -11.44 -3.64 5.67
N SER A 12 -12.74 -3.35 5.54
CA SER A 12 -13.67 -4.24 4.84
C SER A 12 -13.28 -4.45 3.38
N TYR A 13 -12.87 -3.39 2.68
CA TYR A 13 -12.34 -3.51 1.32
C TYR A 13 -11.02 -4.31 1.26
N ALA A 14 -10.15 -4.15 2.28
CA ALA A 14 -8.94 -4.94 2.38
C ALA A 14 -9.26 -6.44 2.59
N ILE A 15 -10.27 -6.76 3.41
CA ILE A 15 -10.76 -8.13 3.63
C ILE A 15 -11.23 -8.74 2.31
N GLU A 16 -12.04 -8.03 1.52
CA GLU A 16 -12.49 -8.50 0.20
C GLU A 16 -11.32 -8.82 -0.73
N TYR A 17 -10.29 -7.99 -0.71
CA TYR A 17 -9.07 -8.18 -1.50
C TYR A 17 -8.38 -9.51 -1.21
N VAL A 18 -8.28 -9.86 0.07
CA VAL A 18 -7.53 -11.05 0.52
C VAL A 18 -8.41 -12.30 0.65
N ALA A 19 -9.74 -12.15 0.72
CA ALA A 19 -10.69 -13.22 1.01
C ALA A 19 -10.57 -14.43 0.07
N SER A 20 -10.40 -14.18 -1.23
CA SER A 20 -10.32 -15.24 -2.24
C SER A 20 -8.99 -15.99 -2.27
N CYS A 21 -7.97 -15.53 -1.54
CA CYS A 21 -6.60 -16.06 -1.62
C CYS A 21 -6.01 -16.10 -3.05
N ARG A 22 -6.55 -15.29 -3.97
CA ARG A 22 -6.03 -15.13 -5.33
C ARG A 22 -5.29 -13.82 -5.42
N VAL A 23 -4.04 -13.88 -5.85
CA VAL A 23 -3.20 -12.69 -6.06
C VAL A 23 -3.66 -12.01 -7.35
N ARG A 24 -4.58 -11.05 -7.20
CA ARG A 24 -5.16 -10.30 -8.29
C ARG A 24 -5.44 -8.87 -7.86
N THR A 25 -5.52 -7.98 -8.83
CA THR A 25 -6.03 -6.63 -8.62
C THR A 25 -7.55 -6.65 -8.75
N LEU A 26 -8.26 -6.08 -7.77
CA LEU A 26 -9.70 -5.82 -7.89
C LEU A 26 -9.93 -4.52 -8.68
N PRO A 27 -11.03 -4.40 -9.45
CA PRO A 27 -11.40 -3.16 -10.10
C PRO A 27 -11.61 -2.00 -9.10
N GLU A 28 -11.30 -0.77 -9.50
CA GLU A 28 -11.40 0.43 -8.63
C GLU A 28 -12.80 0.61 -8.02
N TYR A 29 -13.87 0.25 -8.75
CA TYR A 29 -15.25 0.39 -8.27
C TYR A 29 -15.56 -0.47 -7.04
N THR A 30 -14.76 -1.50 -6.75
CA THR A 30 -14.97 -2.35 -5.56
C THR A 30 -14.46 -1.71 -4.27
N HIS A 31 -13.69 -0.62 -4.37
CA HIS A 31 -13.08 0.06 -3.24
C HIS A 31 -12.99 1.56 -3.52
N PRO A 32 -14.14 2.24 -3.71
CA PRO A 32 -14.20 3.61 -4.19
C PRO A 32 -13.44 4.56 -3.26
N GLY A 33 -12.61 5.42 -3.84
CA GLY A 33 -11.81 6.41 -3.11
C GLY A 33 -10.68 5.82 -2.26
N HIS A 34 -10.36 4.54 -2.43
CA HIS A 34 -9.26 3.88 -1.73
C HIS A 34 -8.18 3.43 -2.72
N LYS A 35 -6.92 3.61 -2.33
CA LYS A 35 -5.78 3.04 -3.04
C LYS A 35 -5.26 1.84 -2.26
N VAL A 36 -4.81 0.82 -2.98
CA VAL A 36 -4.42 -0.46 -2.39
C VAL A 36 -2.93 -0.75 -2.57
N ASN A 37 -2.31 -1.27 -1.51
CA ASN A 37 -1.08 -2.05 -1.60
C ASN A 37 -1.36 -3.50 -1.23
N THR A 38 -0.75 -4.43 -1.96
CA THR A 38 -0.81 -5.85 -1.64
C THR A 38 0.58 -6.45 -1.50
N TYR A 39 0.68 -7.54 -0.73
CA TYR A 39 1.91 -8.28 -0.55
C TYR A 39 1.62 -9.76 -0.34
N VAL A 40 2.49 -10.62 -0.88
CA VAL A 40 2.45 -12.08 -0.69
C VAL A 40 3.67 -12.48 0.09
N LEU A 41 3.46 -13.00 1.30
CA LEU A 41 4.52 -13.50 2.17
C LEU A 41 4.44 -15.03 2.24
N ARG A 42 5.47 -15.73 1.74
CA ARG A 42 5.55 -17.19 1.77
C ARG A 42 6.06 -17.75 3.10
N ASP A 43 6.66 -16.90 3.94
CA ASP A 43 7.05 -17.29 5.28
C ASP A 43 5.83 -17.27 6.22
N VAL A 44 5.16 -18.41 6.30
CA VAL A 44 3.97 -18.63 7.15
C VAL A 44 4.32 -18.89 8.61
N SER A 45 5.61 -18.94 8.98
CA SER A 45 6.01 -19.05 10.39
C SER A 45 5.80 -17.73 11.16
N LYS A 46 5.66 -16.60 10.45
CA LYS A 46 5.42 -15.30 11.07
C LYS A 46 4.01 -15.23 11.64
N SER A 47 3.86 -14.56 12.78
CA SER A 47 2.54 -14.19 13.27
C SER A 47 1.82 -13.27 12.28
N VAL A 48 0.49 -13.23 12.32
CA VAL A 48 -0.33 -12.32 11.49
C VAL A 48 0.13 -10.86 11.63
N ARG A 49 0.42 -10.43 12.87
CA ARG A 49 0.97 -9.10 13.16
C ARG A 49 2.35 -8.92 12.54
N GLY A 50 3.22 -9.93 12.62
CA GLY A 50 4.54 -9.92 11.98
C GLY A 50 4.47 -9.84 10.45
N ALA A 51 3.53 -10.56 9.83
CA ALA A 51 3.28 -10.49 8.39
C ALA A 51 2.84 -9.09 7.94
N ALA A 52 1.96 -8.44 8.72
CA ALA A 52 1.54 -7.07 8.47
C ALA A 52 2.72 -6.08 8.55
N TYR A 53 3.53 -6.14 9.62
CA TYR A 53 4.73 -5.30 9.76
C TYR A 53 5.75 -5.55 8.66
N TYR A 54 5.94 -6.80 8.26
CA TYR A 54 6.85 -7.14 7.18
C TYR A 54 6.39 -6.52 5.85
N ALA A 55 5.11 -6.66 5.50
CA ALA A 55 4.56 -6.07 4.28
C ALA A 55 4.72 -4.55 4.24
N THR A 56 4.40 -3.85 5.34
CA THR A 56 4.55 -2.39 5.42
C THR A 56 6.01 -1.96 5.34
N ALA A 57 6.93 -2.69 5.97
CA ALA A 57 8.37 -2.44 5.85
C ALA A 57 8.87 -2.65 4.42
N VAL A 58 8.42 -3.70 3.71
CA VAL A 58 8.78 -3.93 2.32
C VAL A 58 8.31 -2.79 1.43
N TRP A 59 7.05 -2.37 1.55
CA TRP A 59 6.53 -1.25 0.76
C TRP A 59 7.29 0.04 1.05
N TRP A 60 7.55 0.35 2.32
CA TRP A 60 8.31 1.55 2.72
C TRP A 60 9.75 1.53 2.20
N SER A 61 10.40 0.36 2.19
CA SER A 61 11.79 0.19 1.71
C SER A 61 11.99 0.53 0.23
N GLN A 62 10.92 0.64 -0.57
CA GLN A 62 11.07 1.01 -1.98
C GLN A 62 11.76 2.38 -2.14
N LEU A 63 11.50 3.32 -1.23
CA LEU A 63 12.15 4.63 -1.27
C LEU A 63 13.67 4.51 -1.11
N SER A 64 14.14 3.82 -0.08
CA SER A 64 15.59 3.68 0.18
C SER A 64 16.29 2.85 -0.89
N ARG A 65 15.59 1.88 -1.48
CA ARG A 65 16.17 0.97 -2.48
C ARG A 65 16.21 1.54 -3.89
N PHE A 66 15.20 2.32 -4.27
CA PHE A 66 15.04 2.78 -5.66
C PHE A 66 15.15 4.29 -5.81
N GLY A 67 15.06 5.03 -4.72
CA GLY A 67 15.17 6.48 -4.72
C GLY A 67 13.99 7.19 -5.35
N MET A 68 13.88 8.47 -5.01
CA MET A 68 12.96 9.43 -5.61
C MET A 68 13.72 10.69 -5.97
N ARG A 69 13.12 11.49 -6.85
CA ARG A 69 13.61 12.83 -7.15
C ARG A 69 13.64 13.66 -5.88
N SER A 70 14.62 14.56 -5.76
CA SER A 70 14.78 15.45 -4.62
C SER A 70 13.57 16.36 -4.38
N ASN A 71 12.87 16.74 -5.44
CA ASN A 71 11.62 17.52 -5.36
C ASN A 71 10.39 16.71 -4.94
N MET A 72 10.55 15.40 -4.72
CA MET A 72 9.51 14.49 -4.23
C MET A 72 8.21 14.49 -5.04
N MET A 73 8.26 14.92 -6.31
CA MET A 73 7.09 14.95 -7.19
C MET A 73 6.80 13.58 -7.79
N PHE A 74 5.54 13.15 -7.71
CA PHE A 74 5.10 11.90 -8.33
C PHE A 74 4.54 12.17 -9.73
N TYR A 75 5.36 11.93 -10.75
CA TYR A 75 4.98 12.09 -12.15
C TYR A 75 4.43 10.80 -12.75
N ALA A 76 3.71 10.92 -13.88
CA ALA A 76 3.27 9.75 -14.65
C ALA A 76 4.43 8.81 -15.08
N SER A 77 5.66 9.32 -15.18
CA SER A 77 6.86 8.50 -15.43
C SER A 77 7.14 7.49 -14.33
N GLU A 78 6.69 7.73 -13.10
CA GLU A 78 6.90 6.82 -11.97
C GLU A 78 6.20 5.47 -12.16
N TYR A 79 5.08 5.45 -12.90
CA TYR A 79 4.40 4.22 -13.30
C TYR A 79 5.21 3.37 -14.28
N ARG A 80 6.17 3.97 -15.01
CA ARG A 80 6.96 3.30 -16.06
C ARG A 80 8.30 2.77 -15.56
N ARG A 81 8.60 2.88 -14.25
CA ARG A 81 9.86 2.45 -13.63
C ARG A 81 10.05 0.93 -13.53
N GLY A 82 9.05 0.14 -13.95
CA GLY A 82 9.14 -1.32 -13.97
C GLY A 82 9.46 -1.91 -12.60
N ARG A 83 10.49 -2.75 -12.51
CA ARG A 83 10.86 -3.47 -11.26
C ARG A 83 11.46 -2.58 -10.18
N ARG A 84 11.93 -1.37 -10.51
CA ARG A 84 12.52 -0.39 -9.59
C ARG A 84 11.56 0.77 -9.30
N ASN A 85 10.28 0.44 -9.15
CA ASN A 85 9.24 1.43 -8.90
C ASN A 85 9.06 1.68 -7.39
N VAL A 86 8.48 2.84 -7.08
CA VAL A 86 8.18 3.27 -5.70
C VAL A 86 6.68 3.35 -5.44
N LEU A 87 5.87 2.61 -6.21
CA LEU A 87 4.42 2.77 -6.25
C LEU A 87 3.73 2.37 -4.94
N SER A 88 4.34 1.49 -4.14
CA SER A 88 3.78 1.10 -2.86
C SER A 88 4.16 2.09 -1.77
N TRP A 89 5.42 2.52 -1.75
CA TRP A 89 5.86 3.59 -0.86
C TRP A 89 5.06 4.88 -1.11
N SER A 90 4.85 5.27 -2.38
CA SER A 90 4.13 6.51 -2.70
C SER A 90 2.69 6.49 -2.18
N LYS A 91 1.99 5.35 -2.28
CA LYS A 91 0.66 5.19 -1.68
C LYS A 91 0.66 5.36 -0.17
N MET A 92 1.71 4.91 0.53
CA MET A 92 1.84 5.08 1.99
C MET A 92 2.13 6.52 2.37
N ALA A 93 3.10 7.14 1.69
CA ALA A 93 3.60 8.49 1.97
C ALA A 93 2.73 9.61 1.37
N TRP A 94 1.55 9.26 0.87
CA TRP A 94 0.70 10.21 0.18
C TRP A 94 0.17 11.27 1.16
N TRP A 95 0.42 12.55 0.86
CA TRP A 95 0.27 13.65 1.83
C TRP A 95 -1.15 13.80 2.38
N ASN A 96 -2.16 13.51 1.55
CA ASN A 96 -3.57 13.69 1.88
C ASN A 96 -4.21 12.45 2.52
N ASN A 97 -3.49 11.33 2.68
CA ASN A 97 -4.05 10.13 3.31
C ASN A 97 -4.53 10.46 4.73
N ARG A 98 -5.79 10.14 5.02
CA ARG A 98 -6.43 10.34 6.32
C ARG A 98 -6.88 9.04 6.95
N HIS A 99 -7.14 8.01 6.15
CA HIS A 99 -7.59 6.72 6.64
C HIS A 99 -6.74 5.55 6.14
N LEU A 100 -6.63 4.55 6.99
CA LEU A 100 -5.93 3.30 6.75
C LEU A 100 -6.81 2.13 7.21
N GLY A 101 -6.82 1.04 6.45
CA GLY A 101 -7.37 -0.24 6.89
C GLY A 101 -6.64 -1.38 6.21
N CYS A 102 -6.32 -2.44 6.94
CA CYS A 102 -5.50 -3.54 6.42
C CYS A 102 -6.11 -4.89 6.78
N SER A 103 -5.86 -5.89 5.94
CA SER A 103 -6.24 -7.27 6.21
C SER A 103 -5.12 -8.22 5.83
N VAL A 104 -4.98 -9.29 6.61
CA VAL A 104 -4.02 -10.36 6.40
C VAL A 104 -4.79 -11.68 6.41
N ARG A 105 -4.69 -12.43 5.31
CA ARG A 105 -5.30 -13.76 5.18
C ARG A 105 -4.22 -14.82 5.09
N HIS A 106 -4.30 -15.85 5.92
CA HIS A 106 -3.51 -17.07 5.74
C HIS A 106 -4.18 -17.94 4.66
N CYS A 107 -3.45 -18.23 3.58
CA CYS A 107 -3.92 -18.96 2.41
C CYS A 107 -3.31 -20.37 2.31
N GLY A 108 -2.85 -20.93 3.43
CA GLY A 108 -2.21 -22.25 3.50
C GLY A 108 -0.69 -22.16 3.37
N SER A 109 -0.19 -21.85 2.17
CA SER A 109 1.25 -21.78 1.89
C SER A 109 1.83 -20.35 1.86
N PHE A 110 0.98 -19.34 2.08
CA PHE A 110 1.39 -17.94 2.12
C PHE A 110 0.37 -17.10 2.89
N TYR A 111 0.80 -15.94 3.37
CA TYR A 111 -0.07 -14.84 3.74
C TYR A 111 -0.32 -13.93 2.54
N TYR A 112 -1.57 -13.55 2.33
CA TYR A 112 -1.95 -12.46 1.45
C TYR A 112 -2.34 -11.24 2.28
N ILE A 113 -1.64 -10.14 2.07
CA ILE A 113 -1.80 -8.90 2.83
C ILE A 113 -2.31 -7.82 1.88
N ALA A 114 -3.31 -7.06 2.31
CA ALA A 114 -3.77 -5.85 1.63
C ALA A 114 -3.90 -4.70 2.62
N CYS A 115 -3.50 -3.50 2.22
CA CYS A 115 -3.76 -2.26 2.95
C CYS A 115 -4.37 -1.23 2.01
N MET A 116 -5.43 -0.58 2.50
CA MET A 116 -6.20 0.44 1.83
C MET A 116 -5.90 1.81 2.44
N TYR A 117 -5.72 2.82 1.59
CA TYR A 117 -5.43 4.19 1.95
C TYR A 117 -6.46 5.11 1.31
N SER A 118 -7.05 6.04 2.07
CA SER A 118 -7.97 7.04 1.50
C SER A 118 -7.77 8.44 2.07
N PRO A 119 -8.11 9.50 1.31
CA PRO A 119 -8.61 9.48 -0.07
C PRO A 119 -7.55 9.08 -1.12
N GLY A 120 -6.26 9.12 -0.77
CA GLY A 120 -5.18 8.82 -1.70
C GLY A 120 -5.08 9.84 -2.84
N TYR A 121 -4.37 9.46 -3.90
CA TYR A 121 -4.11 10.33 -5.04
C TYR A 121 -5.23 10.35 -6.07
N GLY A 122 -5.46 11.54 -6.65
CA GLY A 122 -6.13 11.73 -7.94
C GLY A 122 -5.15 11.65 -9.12
N PHE A 123 -5.59 12.02 -10.33
CA PHE A 123 -4.81 11.90 -11.58
C PHE A 123 -3.71 12.96 -11.80
N GLU A 124 -3.39 13.81 -10.82
CA GLU A 124 -2.48 14.93 -11.02
C GLU A 124 -1.08 14.73 -10.40
N ASN A 125 -0.09 15.40 -10.98
CA ASN A 125 1.28 15.43 -10.45
C ASN A 125 1.27 16.06 -9.07
N ILE A 126 1.55 15.27 -8.03
CA ILE A 126 1.34 15.71 -6.65
C ILE A 126 2.60 15.42 -5.84
N PHE A 127 2.88 16.32 -4.91
CA PHE A 127 4.00 16.27 -3.99
C PHE A 127 3.82 15.11 -3.00
N LEU A 128 4.78 14.18 -2.99
CA LEU A 128 4.90 13.18 -1.94
C LEU A 128 5.62 13.80 -0.76
N CYS A 129 5.12 13.57 0.45
CA CYS A 129 5.69 14.21 1.63
C CYS A 129 6.81 13.33 2.19
N LEU A 130 8.04 13.84 2.20
CA LEU A 130 9.16 13.24 2.90
C LEU A 130 9.36 13.99 4.22
N HIS A 131 8.84 13.46 5.32
CA HIS A 131 9.47 13.65 6.61
C HIS A 131 10.17 12.34 6.93
N ILE A 132 11.41 12.22 6.48
CA ILE A 132 12.36 11.32 7.14
C ILE A 132 12.83 12.10 8.37
N LEU A 133 12.33 11.66 9.53
CA LEU A 133 12.83 11.94 10.89
C LEU A 133 12.96 13.43 11.27
#